data_AF-A0A1S8ZQK7-F1
#
_entry.id   AF-A0A1S8ZQK7-F1
#
_cell.length_a   1.000
_cell.length_b   1.000
_cell.length_c   1.000
_cell.angle_alpha   90.00
_cell.angle_beta   90.00
_cell.angle_gamma   90.00
#
_symmetry.space_group_name_H-M   'P 1'
#
loop_
_entity.id
_entity.type
_entity.pdbx_description
1 polymer ?
#
loop_
_entity_poly.entity_id
_entity_poly.type
_entity_poly.pdbx_seq_one_letter_code
_entity_poly.pdbx_strand_id
1 'polypeptide(L)'
;MKKYFLFLLFSYSILSFSQKTESYQLTKSEIKERELDQVSDFPIYKAFECSDKSGVYNLLLCENRKSITKKDTLNTKIQAIYTMSDHGGFLEKWRINDLLENTEPKETNIWFWTKYCSTKDLDGDGYIDPVIVYGTRNENNEIRRVKIITVYKNKKYAIRAVECDLDYCRTFKKDANWDSLPPKIKTYVDNLVAKLRKEQDLILHDG
;
A
#
# COMPACT_ATOMS: atom_id res chain seq x y z
N MET A 1 -3.89 55.10 -45.80
CA MET A 1 -4.48 54.05 -44.93
C MET A 1 -3.44 52.95 -44.73
N LYS A 2 -3.00 52.71 -43.50
CA LYS A 2 -2.39 51.44 -43.02
C LYS A 2 -2.26 51.55 -41.50
N LYS A 3 -3.12 50.87 -40.76
CA LYS A 3 -3.03 50.72 -39.31
C LYS A 3 -2.31 49.40 -39.05
N TYR A 4 -1.15 49.44 -38.42
CA TYR A 4 -0.47 48.24 -37.93
C TYR A 4 -0.93 48.00 -36.48
N PHE A 5 -1.65 46.90 -36.26
CA PHE A 5 -2.05 46.43 -34.94
C PHE A 5 -0.95 45.48 -34.45
N LEU A 6 -0.18 45.88 -33.44
CA LEU A 6 0.82 45.03 -32.81
C LEU A 6 0.12 44.24 -31.68
N PHE A 7 -0.05 42.93 -31.88
CA PHE A 7 -0.63 42.03 -30.88
C PHE A 7 0.50 41.47 -30.01
N LEU A 8 0.53 41.84 -28.73
CA LEU A 8 1.55 41.41 -27.79
C LEU A 8 1.02 40.20 -27.00
N LEU A 9 1.41 38.99 -27.42
CA LEU A 9 1.09 37.73 -26.74
C LEU A 9 1.99 37.59 -25.51
N PHE A 10 1.46 37.84 -24.32
CA PHE A 10 2.07 37.44 -23.07
C PHE A 10 1.88 35.93 -22.89
N SER A 11 2.89 35.14 -23.28
CA SER A 11 3.02 33.75 -22.86
C SER A 11 3.39 33.73 -21.37
N TYR A 12 2.39 33.59 -20.50
CA TYR A 12 2.65 33.21 -19.11
C TYR A 12 3.19 31.78 -19.11
N SER A 13 4.49 31.65 -18.96
CA SER A 13 5.14 30.39 -18.60
C SER A 13 4.61 29.99 -17.23
N ILE A 14 3.59 29.14 -17.19
CA ILE A 14 3.20 28.46 -15.96
C ILE A 14 4.37 27.51 -15.67
N LEU A 15 5.33 27.98 -14.89
CA LEU A 15 6.34 27.12 -14.29
C LEU A 15 5.57 26.22 -13.31
N SER A 16 5.11 25.07 -13.80
CA SER A 16 4.64 23.99 -12.95
C SER A 16 5.83 23.53 -12.12
N PHE A 17 6.01 24.12 -10.95
CA PHE A 17 6.87 23.55 -9.92
C PHE A 17 6.27 22.19 -9.56
N SER A 18 6.87 21.13 -10.12
CA SER A 18 6.60 19.77 -9.64
C SER A 18 7.12 19.73 -8.21
N GLN A 19 6.23 19.86 -7.22
CA GLN A 19 6.56 19.50 -5.86
C GLN A 19 7.01 18.04 -5.90
N LYS A 20 8.24 17.80 -5.45
CA LYS A 20 8.84 16.48 -5.47
C LYS A 20 8.14 15.63 -4.43
N THR A 21 7.60 14.49 -4.82
CA THR A 21 7.10 13.51 -3.85
C THR A 21 8.28 12.89 -3.13
N GLU A 22 8.24 12.89 -1.81
CA GLU A 22 9.29 12.30 -0.97
C GLU A 22 8.68 11.22 -0.10
N SER A 23 9.42 10.14 0.13
CA SER A 23 9.03 9.14 1.11
C SER A 23 10.24 8.47 1.73
N TYR A 24 10.17 8.28 3.03
CA TYR A 24 11.20 7.60 3.80
C TYR A 24 10.57 6.82 4.95
N GLN A 25 11.29 5.80 5.39
CA GLN A 25 10.87 4.95 6.49
C GLN A 25 11.24 5.59 7.82
N LEU A 26 10.29 5.63 8.75
CA LEU A 26 10.52 6.13 10.11
C LEU A 26 11.24 5.10 10.98
N THR A 27 12.07 5.63 11.87
CA THR A 27 12.68 4.92 12.98
C THR A 27 11.69 4.79 14.14
N LYS A 28 11.99 3.90 15.09
CA LYS A 28 11.18 3.74 16.30
C LYS A 28 11.13 5.01 17.15
N SER A 29 12.23 5.77 17.20
CA SER A 29 12.30 7.04 17.92
C SER A 29 11.38 8.07 17.29
N GLU A 30 11.43 8.23 15.95
CA GLU A 30 10.54 9.16 15.23
C GLU A 30 9.06 8.79 15.40
N ILE A 31 8.73 7.49 15.36
CA ILE A 31 7.35 7.02 15.62
C ILE A 31 6.87 7.47 17.00
N LYS A 32 7.71 7.30 18.03
CA LYS A 32 7.38 7.67 19.41
C LYS A 32 7.33 9.18 19.63
N GLU A 33 8.31 9.91 19.12
CA GLU A 33 8.40 11.38 19.22
C GLU A 33 7.21 12.07 18.55
N ARG A 34 6.69 11.45 17.48
CA ARG A 34 5.48 11.91 16.79
C ARG A 34 4.19 11.36 17.37
N GLU A 35 4.27 10.55 18.43
CA GLU A 35 3.10 9.92 19.07
C GLU A 35 2.24 9.05 18.13
N LEU A 36 2.83 8.55 17.04
CA LEU A 36 2.11 7.74 16.03
C LEU A 36 1.61 6.40 16.61
N ASP A 37 2.24 5.90 17.66
CA ASP A 37 1.79 4.69 18.38
C ASP A 37 0.37 4.84 18.97
N GLN A 38 -0.14 6.06 19.14
CA GLN A 38 -1.51 6.31 19.62
C GLN A 38 -2.60 6.12 18.54
N VAL A 39 -2.21 6.03 17.26
CA VAL A 39 -3.15 5.91 16.12
C VAL A 39 -3.76 4.50 16.00
N SER A 40 -3.10 3.51 16.60
CA SER A 40 -3.38 2.09 16.41
C SER A 40 -3.27 1.34 17.73
N ASP A 41 -4.25 0.49 18.03
CA ASP A 41 -4.17 -0.45 19.15
C ASP A 41 -3.14 -1.58 18.90
N PHE A 42 -2.71 -1.75 17.65
CA PHE A 42 -1.67 -2.73 17.28
C PHE A 42 -0.30 -2.06 17.23
N PRO A 43 0.77 -2.75 17.68
CA PRO A 43 2.15 -2.29 17.52
C PRO A 43 2.47 -1.95 16.06
N ILE A 44 3.10 -0.80 15.84
CA ILE A 44 3.61 -0.41 14.53
C ILE A 44 4.82 -1.30 14.20
N TYR A 45 4.68 -2.13 13.17
CA TYR A 45 5.77 -2.93 12.61
C TYR A 45 6.67 -2.09 11.73
N LYS A 46 6.08 -1.21 10.91
CA LYS A 46 6.76 -0.31 9.98
C LYS A 46 5.95 0.96 9.79
N ALA A 47 6.60 2.11 9.66
CA ALA A 47 5.96 3.34 9.27
C ALA A 47 6.76 4.07 8.20
N PHE A 48 6.06 4.82 7.36
CA PHE A 48 6.64 5.67 6.32
C PHE A 48 6.02 7.05 6.41
N GLU A 49 6.84 8.09 6.41
CA GLU A 49 6.38 9.42 6.09
C GLU A 49 6.43 9.57 4.56
N CYS A 50 5.44 10.27 4.03
CA CYS A 50 5.39 10.57 2.63
C CYS A 50 4.70 11.92 2.40
N SER A 51 5.21 12.69 1.45
CA SER A 51 4.75 14.05 1.15
C SER A 51 4.37 14.15 -0.31
N ASP A 52 3.20 14.72 -0.57
CA ASP A 52 2.67 14.96 -1.91
C ASP A 52 2.05 16.37 -2.02
N LYS A 53 1.44 16.68 -3.17
CA LYS A 53 0.84 18.00 -3.43
C LYS A 53 -0.26 18.41 -2.44
N SER A 54 -0.83 17.46 -1.69
CA SER A 54 -1.88 17.70 -0.71
C SER A 54 -1.40 17.77 0.74
N GLY A 55 -0.16 17.38 1.03
CA GLY A 55 0.40 17.52 2.37
C GLY A 55 1.36 16.40 2.75
N VAL A 56 1.55 16.27 4.07
CA VAL A 56 2.42 15.26 4.69
C VAL A 56 1.55 14.20 5.35
N TYR A 57 1.88 12.95 5.06
CA TYR A 57 1.13 11.78 5.47
C TYR A 57 2.03 10.72 6.10
N ASN A 58 1.44 9.88 6.94
CA ASN A 58 2.09 8.70 7.48
C ASN A 58 1.32 7.45 7.07
N LEU A 59 2.03 6.48 6.47
CA LEU A 59 1.55 5.12 6.29
C LEU A 59 2.07 4.25 7.44
N LEU A 60 1.16 3.78 8.29
CA LEU A 60 1.45 2.89 9.41
C LEU A 60 1.06 1.47 9.06
N LEU A 61 2.00 0.53 9.22
CA LEU A 61 1.78 -0.91 9.04
C LEU A 61 1.89 -1.56 10.43
N CYS A 62 0.74 -2.00 10.96
CA CYS A 62 0.59 -2.47 12.33
C CYS A 62 0.22 -3.95 12.38
N GLU A 63 0.82 -4.70 13.28
CA GLU A 63 0.63 -6.15 13.40
C GLU A 63 0.40 -6.52 14.87
N ASN A 64 -0.62 -7.32 15.16
CA ASN A 64 -1.10 -7.50 16.53
C ASN A 64 -0.24 -8.40 17.44
N ARG A 65 0.80 -9.07 16.91
CA ARG A 65 1.78 -9.89 17.66
C ARG A 65 1.17 -10.74 18.77
N LYS A 66 0.31 -11.70 18.42
CA LYS A 66 -0.24 -12.65 19.39
C LYS A 66 0.87 -13.60 19.85
N SER A 67 1.18 -13.59 21.14
CA SER A 67 2.14 -14.53 21.73
C SER A 67 1.59 -15.96 21.71
N ILE A 68 2.34 -16.89 21.11
CA ILE A 68 2.04 -18.33 21.11
C ILE A 68 2.96 -19.05 22.11
N THR A 69 4.22 -18.62 22.21
CA THR A 69 5.16 -19.00 23.28
C THR A 69 5.99 -17.79 23.71
N LYS A 70 6.77 -17.90 24.80
CA LYS A 70 7.68 -16.83 25.26
C LYS A 70 8.67 -16.32 24.19
N LYS A 71 8.89 -17.05 23.09
CA LYS A 71 9.83 -16.72 22.01
C LYS A 71 9.20 -16.71 20.62
N ASP A 72 7.90 -16.97 20.49
CA ASP A 72 7.23 -17.03 19.19
C ASP A 72 5.91 -16.25 19.23
N THR A 73 5.82 -15.24 18.36
CA THR A 73 4.63 -14.41 18.18
C THR A 73 4.16 -14.56 16.74
N LEU A 74 2.94 -15.04 16.54
CA LEU A 74 2.29 -14.99 15.22
C LEU A 74 1.26 -13.87 15.20
N ASN A 75 1.18 -13.21 14.06
CA ASN A 75 0.19 -12.19 13.82
C ASN A 75 -1.09 -12.87 13.36
N THR A 76 -2.20 -12.48 13.98
CA THR A 76 -3.53 -12.98 13.61
C THR A 76 -4.40 -11.89 12.97
N LYS A 77 -3.97 -10.63 13.09
CA LYS A 77 -4.61 -9.44 12.55
C LYS A 77 -3.55 -8.41 12.15
N ILE A 78 -3.83 -7.68 11.08
CA ILE A 78 -3.01 -6.57 10.60
C ILE A 78 -3.86 -5.32 10.36
N GLN A 79 -3.24 -4.16 10.42
CA GLN A 79 -3.82 -2.89 10.03
C GLN A 79 -2.84 -2.07 9.20
N ALA A 80 -3.27 -1.53 8.08
CA ALA A 80 -2.57 -0.44 7.40
C ALA A 80 -3.40 0.83 7.54
N ILE A 81 -2.81 1.90 8.08
CA ILE A 81 -3.51 3.15 8.40
C ILE A 81 -2.77 4.28 7.71
N TYR A 82 -3.50 5.13 7.00
CA TYR A 82 -2.94 6.30 6.34
C TYR A 82 -3.50 7.56 7.00
N THR A 83 -2.62 8.33 7.62
CA THR A 83 -2.99 9.54 8.35
C THR A 83 -2.34 10.77 7.73
N MET A 84 -3.03 11.90 7.83
CA MET A 84 -2.51 13.22 7.51
C MET A 84 -2.19 13.95 8.80
N SER A 85 -1.04 14.62 8.85
CA SER A 85 -0.70 15.50 9.99
C SER A 85 -1.63 16.72 9.97
N ASP A 86 -2.36 16.97 11.06
CA ASP A 86 -3.34 18.06 11.13
C ASP A 86 -3.29 18.76 12.50
N HIS A 87 -2.81 20.00 12.53
CA HIS A 87 -2.85 20.94 13.68
C HIS A 87 -2.61 20.32 15.08
N GLY A 88 -1.64 19.41 15.21
CA GLY A 88 -1.27 18.78 16.49
C GLY A 88 -1.87 17.38 16.73
N GLY A 89 -2.53 16.80 15.73
CA GLY A 89 -3.02 15.42 15.73
C GLY A 89 -2.94 14.75 14.35
N PHE A 90 -3.61 13.60 14.23
CA PHE A 90 -3.60 12.78 13.02
C PHE A 90 -5.02 12.57 12.49
N LEU A 91 -5.28 13.02 11.26
CA LEU A 91 -6.52 12.73 10.56
C LEU A 91 -6.38 11.43 9.76
N GLU A 92 -7.11 10.38 10.15
CA GLU A 92 -7.17 9.15 9.34
C GLU A 92 -7.88 9.41 8.01
N LYS A 93 -7.19 9.12 6.90
CA LYS A 93 -7.74 9.19 5.54
C LYS A 93 -8.37 7.87 5.14
N TRP A 94 -7.70 6.77 5.48
CA TRP A 94 -8.22 5.43 5.28
C TRP A 94 -7.50 4.41 6.14
N ARG A 95 -8.19 3.28 6.35
CA ARG A 95 -7.65 2.09 7.00
C ARG A 95 -7.95 0.82 6.20
N ILE A 96 -7.03 -0.14 6.26
CA ILE A 96 -7.17 -1.51 5.78
C ILE A 96 -7.01 -2.41 7.00
N ASN A 97 -7.99 -3.28 7.25
CA ASN A 97 -7.93 -4.30 8.28
C ASN A 97 -8.01 -5.67 7.61
N ASP A 98 -7.23 -6.63 8.08
CA ASP A 98 -7.41 -8.03 7.71
C ASP A 98 -7.04 -8.95 8.88
N LEU A 99 -7.54 -10.18 8.84
CA LEU A 99 -7.27 -11.22 9.81
C LEU A 99 -7.11 -12.58 9.13
N LEU A 100 -6.68 -13.57 9.90
CA LEU A 100 -6.65 -14.96 9.43
C LEU A 100 -8.04 -15.45 9.11
N GLU A 101 -8.16 -16.16 7.99
CA GLU A 101 -9.38 -16.82 7.57
C GLU A 101 -9.39 -18.27 8.05
N ASN A 102 -10.57 -18.80 8.37
CA ASN A 102 -10.73 -20.21 8.68
C ASN A 102 -10.74 -21.00 7.37
N THR A 103 -9.58 -21.56 7.00
CA THR A 103 -9.37 -22.29 5.74
C THR A 103 -8.81 -23.67 6.02
N GLU A 104 -8.81 -24.54 5.01
CA GLU A 104 -8.13 -25.82 5.04
C GLU A 104 -7.05 -25.83 3.93
N PRO A 105 -5.76 -26.02 4.26
CA PRO A 105 -5.17 -26.08 5.62
C PRO A 105 -5.26 -24.74 6.37
N LYS A 106 -5.28 -24.79 7.70
CA LYS A 106 -5.53 -23.63 8.57
C LYS A 106 -4.47 -22.53 8.45
N GLU A 107 -4.91 -21.27 8.36
CA GLU A 107 -4.00 -20.13 8.43
C GLU A 107 -3.46 -19.90 9.85
N THR A 108 -2.17 -19.64 9.96
CA THR A 108 -1.45 -19.49 11.23
C THR A 108 -0.83 -18.11 11.43
N ASN A 109 -0.48 -17.41 10.34
CA ASN A 109 0.19 -16.11 10.40
C ASN A 109 -0.21 -15.19 9.25
N ILE A 110 -0.32 -13.89 9.51
CA ILE A 110 -0.58 -12.82 8.52
C ILE A 110 0.40 -11.66 8.74
N TRP A 111 1.10 -11.19 7.71
CA TRP A 111 2.10 -10.10 7.90
C TRP A 111 2.33 -9.28 6.63
N PHE A 112 2.82 -8.05 6.81
CA PHE A 112 3.14 -7.16 5.71
C PHE A 112 4.45 -7.56 5.03
N TRP A 113 4.42 -7.64 3.71
CA TRP A 113 5.61 -7.87 2.91
C TRP A 113 6.21 -6.53 2.49
N THR A 114 6.79 -5.82 3.47
CA THR A 114 7.22 -4.41 3.31
C THR A 114 8.16 -4.14 2.14
N LYS A 115 8.94 -5.14 1.71
CA LYS A 115 9.78 -5.08 0.49
C LYS A 115 8.97 -4.78 -0.80
N TYR A 116 7.70 -5.15 -0.82
CA TYR A 116 6.78 -5.00 -1.95
C TYR A 116 5.77 -3.88 -1.76
N CYS A 117 5.79 -3.20 -0.61
CA CYS A 117 4.98 -2.01 -0.39
C CYS A 117 5.59 -0.79 -1.10
N SER A 118 4.76 0.20 -1.43
CA SER A 118 5.19 1.46 -2.03
C SER A 118 4.38 2.64 -1.52
N THR A 119 5.01 3.81 -1.53
CA THR A 119 4.47 5.13 -1.13
C THR A 119 4.92 6.18 -2.16
N LYS A 120 4.86 5.81 -3.45
CA LYS A 120 5.32 6.63 -4.58
C LYS A 120 4.13 7.17 -5.35
N ASP A 121 4.33 8.31 -6.01
CA ASP A 121 3.49 8.74 -7.13
C ASP A 121 3.83 7.86 -8.35
N LEU A 122 2.88 7.00 -8.72
CA LEU A 122 3.08 6.00 -9.77
C LEU A 122 2.58 6.49 -11.13
N ASP A 123 1.59 7.39 -11.17
CA ASP A 123 1.06 7.92 -12.42
C ASP A 123 1.67 9.29 -12.85
N GLY A 124 2.36 9.96 -11.93
CA GLY A 124 3.02 11.25 -12.12
C GLY A 124 2.10 12.46 -11.91
N ASP A 125 0.93 12.29 -11.30
CA ASP A 125 -0.02 13.39 -11.06
C ASP A 125 0.35 14.24 -9.83
N GLY A 126 1.36 13.82 -9.07
CA GLY A 126 1.88 14.47 -7.87
C GLY A 126 1.13 14.12 -6.59
N TYR A 127 0.25 13.12 -6.62
CA TYR A 127 -0.31 12.47 -5.44
C TYR A 127 0.34 11.10 -5.25
N ILE A 128 0.47 10.66 -4.00
CA ILE A 128 1.03 9.34 -3.75
C ILE A 128 -0.03 8.26 -4.02
N ASP A 129 0.41 7.14 -4.60
CA ASP A 129 -0.38 5.93 -4.84
C ASP A 129 0.13 4.79 -3.94
N PRO A 130 -0.32 4.70 -2.66
CA PRO A 130 0.14 3.66 -1.77
C PRO A 130 -0.15 2.27 -2.35
N VAL A 131 0.84 1.38 -2.29
CA VAL A 131 0.69 -0.05 -2.59
C VAL A 131 1.04 -0.83 -1.35
N ILE A 132 0.09 -1.59 -0.84
CA ILE A 132 0.20 -2.38 0.39
C ILE A 132 0.16 -3.85 0.00
N VAL A 133 1.19 -4.59 0.41
CA VAL A 133 1.28 -6.04 0.15
C VAL A 133 1.39 -6.77 1.47
N TYR A 134 0.59 -7.82 1.61
CA TYR A 134 0.66 -8.75 2.71
C TYR A 134 0.25 -10.13 2.25
N GLY A 135 0.62 -11.12 3.05
CA GLY A 135 0.20 -12.49 2.81
C GLY A 135 -0.01 -13.25 4.11
N THR A 136 -0.53 -14.46 3.96
CA THR A 136 -0.72 -15.41 5.05
C THR A 136 0.05 -16.69 4.83
N ARG A 137 0.32 -17.39 5.92
CA ARG A 137 0.83 -18.76 5.91
C ARG A 137 -0.15 -19.71 6.56
N ASN A 138 -0.17 -20.95 6.08
CA ASN A 138 -0.90 -22.04 6.70
C ASN A 138 -0.04 -22.81 7.72
N GLU A 139 -0.62 -23.85 8.32
CA GLU A 139 0.06 -24.75 9.26
C GLU A 139 1.17 -25.61 8.62
N ASN A 140 1.16 -25.76 7.29
CA ASN A 140 2.23 -26.40 6.53
C ASN A 140 3.37 -25.41 6.17
N ASN A 141 3.31 -24.17 6.65
CA ASN A 141 4.25 -23.09 6.36
C ASN A 141 4.28 -22.66 4.88
N GLU A 142 3.21 -22.95 4.14
CA GLU A 142 3.01 -22.52 2.75
C GLU A 142 2.28 -21.17 2.72
N ILE A 143 2.54 -20.37 1.69
CA ILE A 143 1.75 -19.15 1.46
C ILE A 143 0.33 -19.56 1.09
N ARG A 144 -0.66 -18.98 1.79
CA ARG A 144 -2.08 -19.29 1.56
C ARG A 144 -2.83 -18.19 0.84
N ARG A 145 -2.69 -16.95 1.30
CA ARG A 145 -3.26 -15.77 0.63
C ARG A 145 -2.20 -14.74 0.36
N VAL A 146 -2.38 -14.03 -0.75
CA VAL A 146 -1.64 -12.81 -1.06
C VAL A 146 -2.64 -11.73 -1.43
N LYS A 147 -2.52 -10.56 -0.82
CA LYS A 147 -3.34 -9.40 -1.16
C LYS A 147 -2.43 -8.22 -1.48
N ILE A 148 -2.66 -7.65 -2.66
CA ILE A 148 -2.00 -6.44 -3.14
C ILE A 148 -3.08 -5.38 -3.23
N ILE A 149 -2.95 -4.30 -2.45
CA ILE A 149 -3.95 -3.24 -2.41
C ILE A 149 -3.27 -1.94 -2.81
N THR A 150 -3.70 -1.33 -3.91
CA THR A 150 -3.35 0.05 -4.23
C THR A 150 -4.49 0.99 -3.84
N VAL A 151 -4.16 2.18 -3.36
CA VAL A 151 -5.13 3.22 -3.03
C VAL A 151 -4.93 4.37 -4.01
N TYR A 152 -5.95 4.66 -4.82
CA TYR A 152 -5.96 5.76 -5.78
C TYR A 152 -7.16 6.66 -5.48
N LYS A 153 -6.89 7.96 -5.23
CA LYS A 153 -7.93 8.95 -4.87
C LYS A 153 -8.84 8.48 -3.72
N ASN A 154 -8.24 7.97 -2.65
CA ASN A 154 -8.90 7.37 -1.48
C ASN A 154 -9.77 6.13 -1.76
N LYS A 155 -9.79 5.61 -3.00
CA LYS A 155 -10.46 4.36 -3.35
C LYS A 155 -9.45 3.22 -3.36
N LYS A 156 -9.81 2.10 -2.74
CA LYS A 156 -8.97 0.91 -2.64
C LYS A 156 -9.24 -0.02 -3.82
N TYR A 157 -8.18 -0.53 -4.42
CA TYR A 157 -8.24 -1.52 -5.50
C TYR A 157 -7.34 -2.69 -5.10
N ALA A 158 -7.92 -3.88 -5.06
CA ALA A 158 -7.24 -5.05 -4.52
C ALA A 158 -7.12 -6.16 -5.56
N ILE A 159 -5.94 -6.77 -5.63
CA ILE A 159 -5.75 -8.12 -6.14
C ILE A 159 -5.78 -9.07 -4.95
N ARG A 160 -6.62 -10.09 -5.04
CA ARG A 160 -6.75 -11.14 -4.02
C ARG A 160 -6.38 -12.47 -4.66
N ALA A 161 -5.35 -13.10 -4.13
CA ALA A 161 -4.91 -14.41 -4.56
C ALA A 161 -4.99 -15.42 -3.43
N VAL A 162 -5.39 -16.64 -3.78
CA VAL A 162 -5.31 -17.83 -2.93
C VAL A 162 -4.36 -18.80 -3.61
N GLU A 163 -3.38 -19.27 -2.85
CA GLU A 163 -2.38 -20.25 -3.26
C GLU A 163 -2.66 -21.60 -2.58
N CYS A 164 -2.38 -22.66 -3.32
CA CYS A 164 -2.45 -24.06 -2.89
C CYS A 164 -1.81 -24.94 -3.99
N ASP A 165 -1.54 -26.20 -3.67
CA ASP A 165 -0.85 -27.12 -4.58
C ASP A 165 -1.63 -27.43 -5.87
N LEU A 166 -2.96 -27.42 -5.81
CA LEU A 166 -3.83 -27.86 -6.91
C LEU A 166 -4.43 -26.67 -7.65
N ASP A 167 -4.40 -26.71 -8.98
CA ASP A 167 -4.89 -25.64 -9.86
C ASP A 167 -6.31 -25.17 -9.51
N TYR A 168 -7.21 -26.09 -9.16
CA TYR A 168 -8.62 -25.77 -8.93
C TYR A 168 -8.87 -24.97 -7.64
N CYS A 169 -7.98 -25.03 -6.65
CA CYS A 169 -8.15 -24.26 -5.41
C CYS A 169 -7.46 -22.90 -5.46
N ARG A 170 -6.67 -22.65 -6.52
CA ARG A 170 -6.01 -21.37 -6.73
C ARG A 170 -6.99 -20.34 -7.28
N THR A 171 -6.89 -19.12 -6.79
CA THR A 171 -7.70 -18.02 -7.30
C THR A 171 -6.85 -16.77 -7.44
N PHE A 172 -7.18 -15.94 -8.43
CA PHE A 172 -6.61 -14.63 -8.63
C PHE A 172 -7.72 -13.69 -9.08
N LYS A 173 -8.06 -12.69 -8.26
CA LYS A 173 -9.20 -11.81 -8.50
C LYS A 173 -8.78 -10.36 -8.33
N LYS A 174 -8.88 -9.59 -9.41
CA LYS A 174 -8.76 -8.13 -9.36
C LYS A 174 -10.08 -7.50 -8.89
N ASP A 175 -10.01 -6.29 -8.35
CA ASP A 175 -11.21 -5.53 -7.98
C ASP A 175 -12.13 -5.34 -9.18
N ALA A 176 -13.45 -5.34 -8.99
CA ALA A 176 -14.39 -5.14 -10.09
C ALA A 176 -14.17 -3.80 -10.83
N ASN A 177 -13.61 -2.79 -10.15
CA ASN A 177 -13.28 -1.51 -10.74
C ASN A 177 -11.82 -1.40 -11.21
N TRP A 178 -11.08 -2.51 -11.32
CA TRP A 178 -9.65 -2.50 -11.65
C TRP A 178 -9.34 -1.66 -12.88
N ASP A 179 -10.17 -1.76 -13.91
CA ASP A 179 -9.93 -1.07 -15.18
C ASP A 179 -10.02 0.46 -15.10
N SER A 180 -10.65 0.99 -14.04
CA SER A 180 -10.70 2.43 -13.77
C SER A 180 -9.40 3.02 -13.22
N LEU A 181 -8.41 2.17 -12.87
CA LEU A 181 -7.09 2.65 -12.48
C LEU A 181 -6.32 3.23 -13.67
N PRO A 182 -5.54 4.31 -13.45
CA PRO A 182 -4.56 4.81 -14.41
C PRO A 182 -3.67 3.69 -14.97
N PRO A 183 -3.38 3.68 -16.29
CA PRO A 183 -2.56 2.64 -16.90
C PRO A 183 -1.20 2.43 -16.23
N LYS A 184 -0.53 3.51 -15.79
CA LYS A 184 0.76 3.43 -15.11
C LYS A 184 0.70 2.69 -13.77
N ILE A 185 -0.36 2.92 -12.98
CA ILE A 185 -0.59 2.20 -11.71
C ILE A 185 -0.83 0.72 -12.00
N LYS A 186 -1.67 0.40 -13.00
CA LYS A 186 -1.92 -1.00 -13.41
C LYS A 186 -0.62 -1.69 -13.81
N THR A 187 0.17 -1.08 -14.69
CA THR A 187 1.48 -1.61 -15.11
C THR A 187 2.44 -1.80 -13.94
N TYR A 188 2.48 -0.86 -12.98
CA TYR A 188 3.30 -1.02 -11.78
C TYR A 188 2.87 -2.25 -10.97
N VAL A 189 1.57 -2.41 -10.72
CA VAL A 189 1.06 -3.53 -9.93
C VAL A 189 1.21 -4.86 -10.68
N ASP A 190 1.01 -4.90 -12.00
CA ASP A 190 1.23 -6.11 -12.80
C ASP A 190 2.71 -6.53 -12.79
N ASN A 191 3.65 -5.57 -12.86
CA ASN A 191 5.08 -5.84 -12.67
C ASN A 191 5.40 -6.32 -11.24
N LEU A 192 4.70 -5.79 -10.24
CA LEU A 192 4.84 -6.24 -8.86
C LEU A 192 4.36 -7.68 -8.69
N VAL A 193 3.25 -8.07 -9.33
CA VAL A 193 2.78 -9.46 -9.38
C VAL A 193 3.84 -10.36 -10.00
N ALA A 194 4.40 -9.99 -11.16
CA ALA A 194 5.47 -10.77 -11.79
C ALA A 194 6.72 -10.91 -10.89
N LYS A 195 7.08 -9.85 -10.16
CA LYS A 195 8.16 -9.89 -9.17
C LYS A 195 7.84 -10.83 -8.01
N LEU A 196 6.62 -10.77 -7.47
CA LEU A 196 6.17 -11.64 -6.38
C LEU A 196 6.19 -13.11 -6.79
N ARG A 197 5.71 -13.45 -8.00
CA ARG A 197 5.79 -14.82 -8.56
C ARG A 197 7.22 -15.35 -8.48
N LYS A 198 8.18 -14.57 -8.97
CA LYS A 198 9.60 -14.97 -9.03
C LYS A 198 10.26 -15.03 -7.65
N GLU A 199 10.04 -14.03 -6.81
CA GLU A 199 10.80 -13.88 -5.54
C GLU A 199 10.20 -14.64 -4.36
N GLN A 200 8.93 -15.03 -4.43
CA GLN A 200 8.24 -15.78 -3.38
C GLN A 200 7.86 -17.20 -3.82
N ASP A 201 8.28 -17.61 -5.03
CA ASP A 201 7.92 -18.89 -5.65
C ASP A 201 6.41 -19.12 -5.67
N LEU A 202 5.68 -18.07 -6.06
CA LEU A 202 4.22 -18.08 -6.13
C LEU A 202 3.80 -18.26 -7.58
N ILE A 203 2.71 -18.97 -7.79
CA ILE A 203 2.21 -19.15 -9.14
C ILE A 203 1.39 -17.93 -9.55
N LEU A 204 0.54 -17.41 -8.64
CA LEU A 204 -0.37 -16.27 -8.85
C LEU A 204 -0.95 -16.31 -10.27
N HIS A 205 -1.82 -17.25 -10.64
CA HIS A 205 -2.32 -17.36 -12.02
C HIS A 205 -2.83 -16.04 -12.60
N ASP A 206 -2.75 -15.87 -13.92
CA ASP A 206 -3.40 -14.73 -14.58
C ASP A 206 -4.92 -14.86 -14.41
N GLY A 207 -5.58 -13.78 -13.98
CA GLY A 207 -7.03 -13.69 -13.83
C GLY A 207 -7.62 -12.63 -14.74
#